data_AF-A0A399Z197-F1
#
_entry.id   AF-A0A399Z197-F1
#
_cell.length_a   1.000
_cell.length_b   1.000
_cell.length_c   1.000
_cell.angle_alpha   90.00
_cell.angle_beta   90.00
_cell.angle_gamma   90.00
#
_symmetry.space_group_name_H-M   'P 1'
#
loop_
_entity.id
_entity.type
_entity.pdbx_description
1 polymer ?
#
loop_
_entity_poly.entity_id
_entity_poly.type
_entity_poly.pdbx_seq_one_letter_code
_entity_poly.pdbx_strand_id
1 'polypeptide(L)'
;MEINFAAVIRNRIVLTLCVTAVILFVVAFAFADAPALAQTNAQATATPAANVSDQTYVTLLPLDSQVHLVMVTLKADGTVNLITDPLGADPAITQVGSWQASGDTVTATITSDGTQTLDKPLTIVFKRDGENLVATEFDKTIFGAKGFTLYWRDAVEAKLAALQRAYVTVDLNAGFPLDPFLVSANGGGELDMSVLSEKCKGYINPNPTLTINWTGNADLARVFTFSDADPTLVIQTPDGKFLCGDDHNSILLDAQIEISKPSPGIYNVWVGSAAAKQLLPTILVLTTRADVTVNNFQLSDLVKRPAMPQASSNLPHALQAKIVTEALARYKGTVGGPLGATPLTQAVQSAGDIAAFDIDLGAAQCSGYIGDTPDFVFDVNSATEQMTVWFAGKQDASLLVVGPQGAAYCNDDSGADNANPSVRLQKPAQGRYGVFVGRFSQDAPVEGTVTVTTDPTAMPPASK
;
A
#
# COMPACT_ATOMS: atom_id res chain seq x y z
N MET A 1 0.31 55.45 8.62
CA MET A 1 -0.89 54.59 8.62
C MET A 1 -0.47 53.30 7.92
N GLU A 2 0.28 52.48 8.64
CA GLU A 2 -0.18 51.44 9.56
C GLU A 2 -0.20 50.09 8.86
N ILE A 3 0.56 49.21 9.50
CA ILE A 3 0.81 47.82 9.19
C ILE A 3 -0.47 46.99 9.40
N ASN A 4 -0.64 45.90 8.65
CA ASN A 4 -1.32 44.72 9.21
C ASN A 4 -0.43 43.46 9.12
N PHE A 5 0.33 43.23 10.19
CA PHE A 5 1.38 42.21 10.38
C PHE A 5 0.81 40.85 10.85
N ALA A 6 -0.51 40.65 10.82
CA ALA A 6 -1.15 39.50 11.47
C ALA A 6 -1.26 38.23 10.59
N ALA A 7 -0.98 38.28 9.29
CA ALA A 7 -1.15 37.12 8.40
C ALA A 7 0.14 36.29 8.14
N VAL A 8 1.32 36.81 8.52
CA VAL A 8 2.63 36.13 8.37
C VAL A 8 2.97 35.26 9.60
N ILE A 9 2.13 35.30 10.64
CA ILE A 9 2.37 34.69 11.96
C ILE A 9 1.61 33.36 12.16
N ARG A 10 0.68 32.99 11.28
CA ARG A 10 -0.10 31.73 11.43
C ARG A 10 0.47 30.51 10.69
N ASN A 11 1.47 30.70 9.82
CA ASN A 11 2.13 29.61 9.10
C ASN A 11 3.49 29.18 9.70
N ARG A 12 3.83 29.69 10.90
CA ARG A 12 5.12 29.49 11.59
C ARG A 12 5.13 28.39 12.65
N ILE A 13 3.98 27.73 12.89
CA ILE A 13 3.84 26.68 13.92
C ILE A 13 3.94 25.25 13.33
N VAL A 14 3.78 25.09 12.01
CA VAL A 14 3.98 23.78 11.34
C VAL A 14 5.46 23.54 10.99
N LEU A 15 6.28 24.59 10.97
CA LEU A 15 7.73 24.52 10.80
C LEU A 15 8.45 23.92 12.02
N THR A 16 7.77 23.75 13.16
CA THR A 16 8.27 23.05 14.35
C THR A 16 8.29 21.53 14.18
N LEU A 17 7.60 20.97 13.18
CA LEU A 17 7.56 19.52 12.94
C LEU A 17 8.61 18.99 11.93
N CYS A 18 9.25 19.85 11.13
CA CYS A 18 10.36 19.44 10.25
C CYS A 18 11.75 19.51 10.92
N VAL A 19 11.85 20.11 12.11
CA VAL A 19 13.11 20.28 12.88
C VAL A 19 13.69 18.92 13.34
N THR A 20 12.85 17.89 13.36
CA THR A 20 13.18 16.50 13.74
C THR A 20 13.80 15.67 12.61
N ALA A 21 13.66 16.07 11.34
CA ALA A 21 14.12 15.26 10.20
C ALA A 21 15.63 15.41 9.90
N VAL A 22 16.29 16.44 10.41
CA VAL A 22 17.70 16.80 10.09
C VAL A 22 18.70 16.42 11.19
N ILE A 23 18.23 16.00 12.37
CA ILE A 23 19.12 15.48 13.44
C ILE A 23 19.99 14.31 12.92
N LEU A 24 19.56 13.62 11.85
CA LEU A 24 20.30 12.53 11.21
C LEU A 24 21.42 12.91 10.25
N PHE A 25 21.40 14.07 9.58
CA PHE A 25 22.42 14.32 8.54
C PHE A 25 23.72 14.91 9.11
N VAL A 26 23.71 15.40 10.36
CA VAL A 26 24.81 16.20 10.92
C VAL A 26 25.70 15.46 11.91
N VAL A 27 25.34 14.25 12.36
CA VAL A 27 26.24 13.45 13.23
C VAL A 27 27.32 12.69 12.42
N ALA A 28 27.35 12.82 11.09
CA ALA A 28 28.17 11.98 10.23
C ALA A 28 29.65 12.40 10.04
N PHE A 29 30.17 13.53 10.56
CA PHE A 29 31.56 13.95 10.23
C PHE A 29 32.40 14.67 11.29
N ALA A 30 32.17 14.47 12.59
CA ALA A 30 33.18 14.86 13.58
C ALA A 30 33.32 13.75 14.61
N PHE A 31 34.51 13.11 14.62
CA PHE A 31 35.26 12.51 15.72
C PHE A 31 36.12 11.36 15.17
N ALA A 32 37.13 11.73 14.39
CA ALA A 32 38.39 10.99 14.36
C ALA A 32 39.27 11.57 15.48
N ASP A 33 39.84 10.68 16.29
CA ASP A 33 40.88 10.88 17.31
C ASP A 33 41.47 12.30 17.42
N ALA A 34 41.06 13.06 18.44
CA ALA A 34 41.85 14.16 18.95
C ALA A 34 42.73 13.61 20.10
N PRO A 35 44.07 13.69 20.02
CA PRO A 35 44.95 13.16 21.05
C PRO A 35 44.80 14.00 22.32
N ALA A 36 44.62 13.32 23.45
CA ALA A 36 44.68 13.93 24.76
C ALA A 36 46.06 14.57 24.98
N LEU A 37 46.12 15.88 25.13
CA LEU A 37 47.28 16.54 25.72
C LEU A 37 47.22 16.32 27.24
N ALA A 38 48.23 15.63 27.76
CA ALA A 38 48.43 15.45 29.19
C ALA A 38 48.78 16.78 29.84
N GLN A 39 47.96 17.26 30.79
CA GLN A 39 48.44 18.12 31.88
C GLN A 39 47.74 17.82 33.21
N THR A 40 48.51 18.07 34.26
CA THR A 40 48.49 17.52 35.61
C THR A 40 47.57 18.24 36.60
N ASN A 41 46.93 17.45 37.47
CA ASN A 41 46.48 17.73 38.84
C ASN A 41 45.80 19.10 39.13
N ALA A 42 44.46 19.07 39.19
CA ALA A 42 43.71 19.75 40.23
C ALA A 42 42.83 18.69 40.95
N GLN A 43 42.93 18.64 42.27
CA GLN A 43 42.36 17.58 43.12
C GLN A 43 40.84 17.45 42.98
N ALA A 44 40.37 16.34 42.41
CA ALA A 44 39.00 15.88 42.56
C ALA A 44 38.84 15.25 43.95
N THR A 45 38.01 15.85 44.80
CA THR A 45 37.49 15.22 46.02
C THR A 45 35.98 15.08 45.89
N ALA A 46 35.56 14.07 45.12
CA ALA A 46 34.24 13.47 45.23
C ALA A 46 34.35 12.04 44.72
N THR A 47 33.94 11.07 45.54
CA THR A 47 33.98 9.64 45.23
C THR A 47 33.09 9.35 44.01
N PRO A 48 33.63 8.87 42.88
CA PRO A 48 32.79 8.44 41.77
C PRO A 48 32.10 7.13 42.16
N ALA A 49 30.79 7.06 41.92
CA ALA A 49 30.06 5.80 42.01
C ALA A 49 30.65 4.84 40.95
N ALA A 50 31.33 3.80 41.39
CA ALA A 50 31.82 2.73 40.52
C ALA A 50 30.61 2.11 39.77
N ASN A 51 30.74 1.97 38.44
CA ASN A 51 29.76 1.45 37.45
C ASN A 51 28.85 2.46 36.72
N VAL A 52 29.38 3.54 36.17
CA VAL A 52 28.65 4.31 35.15
C VAL A 52 29.49 4.34 33.88
N SER A 53 28.97 3.82 32.76
CA SER A 53 29.57 4.04 31.45
C SER A 53 29.46 5.52 31.06
N ASP A 54 30.34 6.00 30.17
CA ASP A 54 30.27 7.38 29.69
C ASP A 54 28.87 7.71 29.14
N GLN A 55 28.40 8.92 29.47
CA GLN A 55 27.05 9.37 29.16
C GLN A 55 27.04 10.58 28.23
N THR A 56 26.72 10.38 26.95
CA THR A 56 26.57 11.46 25.95
C THR A 56 25.12 11.87 25.74
N TYR A 57 24.87 13.17 25.85
CA TYR A 57 23.58 13.81 25.56
C TYR A 57 23.74 14.89 24.50
N VAL A 58 22.71 15.12 23.71
CA VAL A 58 22.73 16.05 22.57
C VAL A 58 21.45 16.86 22.46
N THR A 59 21.56 18.09 21.96
CA THR A 59 20.42 18.89 21.51
C THR A 59 20.84 19.90 20.44
N LEU A 60 19.86 20.45 19.73
CA LEU A 60 20.04 21.57 18.83
C LEU A 60 19.41 22.80 19.45
N LEU A 61 20.22 23.83 19.70
CA LEU A 61 19.80 25.04 20.40
C LEU A 61 19.77 26.24 19.45
N PRO A 62 18.57 26.79 19.15
CA PRO A 62 18.46 28.01 18.33
C PRO A 62 18.87 29.24 19.16
N LEU A 63 19.96 29.91 18.76
CA LEU A 63 20.47 31.14 19.37
C LEU A 63 20.69 32.19 18.29
N ASP A 64 20.09 33.38 18.44
CA ASP A 64 20.34 34.56 17.60
C ASP A 64 20.37 34.32 16.07
N SER A 65 19.48 33.46 15.57
CA SER A 65 19.32 33.04 14.16
C SER A 65 20.32 32.00 13.64
N GLN A 66 21.17 31.43 14.49
CA GLN A 66 21.94 30.22 14.21
C GLN A 66 21.52 29.07 15.11
N VAL A 67 21.67 27.84 14.62
CA VAL A 67 21.45 26.63 15.42
C VAL A 67 22.82 26.17 15.92
N HIS A 68 22.94 25.97 17.22
CA HIS A 68 24.14 25.41 17.85
C HIS A 68 23.92 23.95 18.20
N LEU A 69 24.93 23.12 17.97
CA LEU A 69 25.01 21.78 18.52
C LEU A 69 25.46 21.90 19.96
N VAL A 70 24.63 21.44 20.90
CA VAL A 70 25.04 21.30 22.30
C VAL A 70 25.19 19.82 22.61
N MET A 71 26.41 19.39 22.91
CA MET A 71 26.72 18.01 23.26
C MET A 71 27.43 17.97 24.62
N VAL A 72 26.93 17.15 25.53
CA VAL A 72 27.50 16.95 26.87
C VAL A 72 27.85 15.47 27.04
N THR A 73 29.11 15.18 27.34
CA THR A 73 29.54 13.82 27.71
C THR A 73 29.99 13.80 29.17
N LEU A 74 29.20 13.15 30.02
CA LEU A 74 29.50 12.91 31.43
C LEU A 74 30.30 11.60 31.53
N LYS A 75 31.59 11.67 31.80
CA LYS A 75 32.47 10.51 31.86
C LYS A 75 32.39 9.79 33.21
N ALA A 76 32.66 8.49 33.19
CA ALA A 76 32.69 7.63 34.38
C ALA A 76 33.63 8.13 35.49
N ASP A 77 34.71 8.82 35.10
CA ASP A 77 35.75 9.33 35.99
C ASP A 77 35.39 10.66 36.68
N GLY A 78 34.20 11.20 36.43
CA GLY A 78 33.75 12.50 36.95
C GLY A 78 34.12 13.69 36.07
N THR A 79 34.73 13.48 34.91
CA THR A 79 35.02 14.53 33.92
C THR A 79 33.83 14.80 33.03
N VAL A 80 33.59 16.06 32.63
CA VAL A 80 32.59 16.42 31.62
C VAL A 80 33.24 17.07 30.41
N ASN A 81 32.82 16.66 29.22
CA ASN A 81 33.11 17.34 27.97
C ASN A 81 31.85 18.06 27.47
N LEU A 82 31.98 19.32 27.08
CA LEU A 82 30.91 20.14 26.52
C LEU A 82 31.33 20.70 25.16
N ILE A 83 30.43 20.62 24.18
CA ILE A 83 30.53 21.28 22.88
C ILE A 83 29.29 22.14 22.71
N THR A 84 29.45 23.39 22.23
CA THR A 84 28.36 24.36 22.03
C THR A 84 28.47 25.08 20.69
N ASP A 85 29.07 24.45 19.69
CA ASP A 85 29.45 25.15 18.46
C ASP A 85 28.27 25.36 17.50
N PRO A 86 28.31 26.40 16.65
CA PRO A 86 27.38 26.54 15.55
C PRO A 86 27.39 25.28 14.68
N LEU A 87 26.21 24.87 14.23
CA LEU A 87 26.07 23.70 13.37
C LEU A 87 26.91 23.87 12.09
N GLY A 88 27.90 23.00 11.88
CA GLY A 88 28.82 23.07 10.74
C GLY A 88 30.11 23.87 10.95
N ALA A 89 30.39 24.33 12.18
CA ALA A 89 31.69 24.88 12.54
C ALA A 89 32.77 23.77 12.61
N ASP A 90 33.95 24.04 12.04
CA ASP A 90 35.12 23.16 12.05
C ASP A 90 36.38 23.98 12.38
N PRO A 91 37.20 23.64 13.40
CA PRO A 91 37.06 22.49 14.31
C PRO A 91 36.11 22.76 15.49
N ALA A 92 35.47 21.69 15.96
CA ALA A 92 34.64 21.74 17.16
C ALA A 92 35.51 21.90 18.42
N ILE A 93 35.13 22.85 19.29
CA ILE A 93 35.84 23.14 20.53
C ILE A 93 35.23 22.29 21.65
N THR A 94 36.04 21.39 22.20
CA THR A 94 35.66 20.58 23.36
C THR A 94 36.10 21.27 24.65
N GLN A 95 35.13 21.83 25.36
CA GLN A 95 35.32 22.38 26.69
C GLN A 95 35.33 21.26 27.73
N VAL A 96 36.11 21.41 28.80
CA VAL A 96 36.37 20.36 29.78
C VAL A 96 36.11 20.86 31.20
N GLY A 97 35.60 19.98 32.05
CA GLY A 97 35.31 20.27 33.45
C GLY A 97 35.09 19.02 34.29
N SER A 98 34.44 19.20 35.44
CA SER A 98 33.98 18.11 36.29
C SER A 98 32.46 18.07 36.39
N TRP A 99 31.90 16.91 36.68
CA TRP A 99 30.49 16.76 37.00
C TRP A 99 30.27 15.89 38.23
N GLN A 100 29.12 16.09 38.84
CA GLN A 100 28.67 15.35 40.00
C GLN A 100 27.15 15.22 39.97
N ALA A 101 26.62 14.14 40.54
CA ALA A 101 25.20 13.91 40.66
C ALA A 101 24.77 13.70 42.11
N SER A 102 23.61 14.24 42.46
CA SER A 102 22.95 14.05 43.75
C SER A 102 21.46 13.84 43.51
N GLY A 103 20.99 12.60 43.68
CA GLY A 103 19.64 12.20 43.27
C GLY A 103 19.42 12.45 41.77
N ASP A 104 18.35 13.17 41.43
CA ASP A 104 18.00 13.53 40.05
C ASP A 104 18.73 14.78 39.55
N THR A 105 19.56 15.41 40.38
CA THR A 105 20.29 16.63 40.00
C THR A 105 21.68 16.27 39.53
N VAL A 106 22.05 16.78 38.34
CA VAL A 106 23.40 16.68 37.77
C VAL A 106 23.97 18.09 37.66
N THR A 107 25.15 18.32 38.22
CA THR A 107 25.86 19.59 38.12
C THR A 107 27.13 19.39 37.32
N ALA A 108 27.26 20.11 36.20
CA ALA A 108 28.46 20.18 35.40
C ALA A 108 29.14 21.54 35.60
N THR A 109 30.44 21.53 35.86
CA THR A 109 31.26 22.73 36.05
C THR A 109 32.41 22.69 35.07
N ILE A 110 32.31 23.51 34.02
CA ILE A 110 33.30 23.67 32.97
C ILE A 110 34.36 24.66 33.43
N THR A 111 35.62 24.27 33.34
CA THR A 111 36.77 25.07 33.82
C THR A 111 37.76 25.40 32.73
N SER A 112 37.67 24.76 31.56
CA SER A 112 38.58 24.99 30.43
C SER A 112 37.83 24.92 29.10
N ASP A 113 38.27 25.70 28.12
CA ASP A 113 37.82 25.60 26.72
C ASP A 113 38.59 24.54 25.90
N GLY A 114 39.42 23.72 26.55
CA GLY A 114 40.30 22.74 25.92
C GLY A 114 41.68 23.30 25.55
N THR A 115 41.87 24.62 25.59
CA THR A 115 43.17 25.28 25.35
C THR A 115 43.68 26.04 26.56
N GLN A 116 42.80 26.69 27.31
CA GLN A 116 43.12 27.48 28.49
C GLN A 116 42.06 27.34 29.56
N THR A 117 42.40 27.74 30.79
CA THR A 117 41.45 27.80 31.90
C THR A 117 40.51 28.99 31.71
N LEU A 118 39.22 28.82 31.98
CA LEU A 118 38.24 29.89 31.93
C LEU A 118 38.42 30.83 33.12
N ASP A 119 38.36 32.15 32.88
CA ASP A 119 38.43 33.17 33.93
C ASP A 119 37.32 33.01 34.99
N LYS A 120 36.18 32.47 34.57
CA LYS A 120 35.06 32.07 35.42
C LYS A 120 34.56 30.70 35.00
N PRO A 121 34.49 29.72 35.92
CA PRO A 121 33.89 28.43 35.62
C PRO A 121 32.44 28.58 35.19
N LEU A 122 32.06 27.91 34.11
CA LEU A 122 30.68 27.83 33.66
C LEU A 122 30.00 26.66 34.39
N THR A 123 28.98 26.95 35.20
CA THR A 123 28.20 25.93 35.90
C THR A 123 26.84 25.75 35.24
N ILE A 124 26.48 24.50 34.98
CA ILE A 124 25.18 24.11 34.45
C ILE A 124 24.58 23.04 35.38
N VAL A 125 23.38 23.30 35.88
CA VAL A 125 22.61 22.37 36.68
C VAL A 125 21.49 21.80 35.82
N PHE A 126 21.42 20.48 35.79
CA PHE A 126 20.39 19.71 35.12
C PHE A 126 19.55 18.94 36.12
N LYS A 127 18.28 18.76 35.80
CA LYS A 127 17.40 17.77 36.43
C LYS A 127 17.17 16.62 35.45
N ARG A 128 17.31 15.38 35.93
CA ARG A 128 16.95 14.18 35.18
C ARG A 128 15.43 14.13 34.98
N ASP A 129 15.02 13.91 33.73
CA ASP A 129 13.64 13.66 33.34
C ASP A 129 13.61 12.42 32.45
N GLY A 130 13.32 11.27 33.06
CA GLY A 130 13.56 9.96 32.45
C GLY A 130 15.04 9.80 32.09
N GLU A 131 15.32 9.53 30.82
CA GLU A 131 16.67 9.41 30.28
C GLU A 131 17.29 10.75 29.86
N ASN A 132 16.55 11.86 29.92
CA ASN A 132 17.02 13.16 29.44
C ASN A 132 17.51 14.07 30.58
N LEU A 133 18.21 15.15 30.23
CA LEU A 133 18.66 16.19 31.15
C LEU A 133 18.01 17.53 30.81
N VAL A 134 17.21 18.07 31.72
CA VAL A 134 16.58 19.39 31.59
C VAL A 134 17.44 20.42 32.31
N ALA A 135 17.96 21.41 31.60
CA ALA A 135 18.77 22.47 32.20
C ALA A 135 17.89 23.38 33.08
N THR A 136 18.18 23.43 34.38
CA THR A 136 17.43 24.23 35.37
C THR A 136 18.19 25.48 35.80
N GLU A 137 19.52 25.44 35.82
CA GLU A 137 20.37 26.60 36.08
C GLU A 137 21.52 26.64 35.08
N PHE A 138 21.72 27.77 34.41
CA PHE A 138 22.71 27.94 33.36
C PHE A 138 22.89 29.42 33.03
N ASP A 139 23.97 29.76 32.33
CA ASP A 139 24.19 31.11 31.84
C ASP A 139 23.29 31.41 30.63
N LYS A 140 22.29 32.28 30.84
CA LYS A 140 21.32 32.68 29.81
C LYS A 140 21.94 33.51 28.68
N THR A 141 23.12 34.07 28.88
CA THR A 141 23.85 34.78 27.83
C THR A 141 24.46 33.81 26.82
N ILE A 142 24.76 32.58 27.25
CA ILE A 142 25.34 31.53 26.40
C ILE A 142 24.23 30.66 25.80
N PHE A 143 23.27 30.22 26.60
CA PHE A 143 22.26 29.24 26.19
C PHE A 143 20.87 29.83 25.89
N GLY A 144 20.74 31.16 25.94
CA GLY A 144 19.46 31.85 25.75
C GLY A 144 18.50 31.66 26.93
N ALA A 145 17.49 32.54 27.03
CA ALA A 145 16.64 32.60 28.23
C ALA A 145 15.60 31.46 28.36
N LYS A 146 15.38 30.66 27.30
CA LYS A 146 14.27 29.68 27.23
C LYS A 146 14.59 28.33 27.88
N GLY A 147 15.84 28.08 28.26
CA GLY A 147 16.29 26.77 28.71
C GLY A 147 16.33 25.73 27.59
N PHE A 148 16.90 24.57 27.89
CA PHE A 148 17.07 23.50 26.92
C PHE A 148 17.02 22.13 27.60
N THR A 149 16.67 21.11 26.81
CA THR A 149 16.72 19.71 27.21
C THR A 149 17.76 19.01 26.35
N LEU A 150 18.65 18.26 26.99
CA LEU A 150 19.59 17.37 26.35
C LEU A 150 18.99 15.97 26.31
N TYR A 151 18.99 15.39 25.12
CA TYR A 151 18.45 14.06 24.89
C TYR A 151 19.57 13.03 24.93
N TRP A 152 19.31 11.89 25.58
CA TRP A 152 20.25 10.78 25.63
C TRP A 152 20.60 10.31 24.21
N ARG A 153 21.88 10.38 23.83
CA ARG A 153 22.31 10.12 22.44
C ARG A 153 21.88 8.74 21.98
N ASP A 154 22.13 7.70 22.77
CA ASP A 154 21.84 6.34 22.35
C ASP A 154 20.32 6.09 22.22
N ALA A 155 19.47 6.78 23.01
CA ALA A 155 18.02 6.73 22.83
C ALA A 155 17.57 7.49 21.58
N VAL A 156 18.22 8.61 21.24
CA VAL A 156 17.99 9.29 19.96
C VAL A 156 18.37 8.36 18.82
N GLU A 157 19.57 7.79 18.81
CA GLU A 157 20.03 6.85 17.79
C GLU A 157 19.12 5.63 17.64
N ALA A 158 18.67 5.03 18.76
CA ALA A 158 17.75 3.90 18.73
C ALA A 158 16.39 4.27 18.11
N LYS A 159 15.86 5.46 18.43
CA LYS A 159 14.62 5.96 17.81
C LYS A 159 14.79 6.24 16.33
N LEU A 160 15.92 6.82 15.93
CA LEU A 160 16.25 7.08 14.54
C LEU A 160 16.41 5.78 13.73
N ALA A 161 17.10 4.78 14.29
CA ALA A 161 17.19 3.44 13.70
C ALA A 161 15.81 2.76 13.58
N ALA A 162 14.91 2.98 14.53
CA ALA A 162 13.53 2.50 14.44
C ALA A 162 12.72 3.20 13.35
N LEU A 163 12.95 4.49 13.11
CA LEU A 163 12.35 5.26 12.00
C LEU A 163 12.94 4.88 10.62
N GLN A 164 14.08 4.20 10.57
CA GLN A 164 14.67 3.71 9.34
C GLN A 164 14.29 2.26 9.01
N ARG A 165 13.61 1.55 9.92
CA ARG A 165 13.18 0.17 9.62
C ARG A 165 12.12 0.21 8.54
N ALA A 166 12.41 -0.45 7.41
CA ALA A 166 11.43 -0.66 6.38
C ALA A 166 10.29 -1.53 6.88
N TYR A 167 9.11 -1.38 6.28
CA TYR A 167 7.97 -2.25 6.55
C TYR A 167 8.27 -3.71 6.22
N VAL A 168 9.09 -3.93 5.19
CA VAL A 168 9.55 -5.25 4.77
C VAL A 168 11.07 -5.19 4.59
N THR A 169 11.79 -6.22 5.05
CA THR A 169 13.21 -6.42 4.77
C THR A 169 13.40 -7.78 4.12
N VAL A 170 14.17 -7.83 3.03
CA VAL A 170 14.41 -9.04 2.26
C VAL A 170 15.89 -9.21 1.92
N ASP A 171 16.39 -10.42 2.03
CA ASP A 171 17.70 -10.82 1.52
C ASP A 171 17.52 -11.42 0.13
N LEU A 172 18.04 -10.74 -0.90
CA LEU A 172 17.92 -11.17 -2.30
C LEU A 172 19.30 -11.49 -2.88
N ASN A 173 19.42 -12.71 -3.41
CA ASN A 173 20.58 -13.15 -4.17
C ASN A 173 20.25 -13.09 -5.67
N ALA A 174 21.25 -13.10 -6.54
CA ALA A 174 21.00 -13.10 -7.99
C ALA A 174 20.26 -14.35 -8.45
N GLY A 175 19.31 -14.13 -9.38
CA GLY A 175 18.43 -15.18 -9.89
C GLY A 175 17.52 -15.77 -8.80
N PHE A 176 17.13 -14.97 -7.79
CA PHE A 176 16.33 -15.46 -6.67
C PHE A 176 15.12 -16.29 -7.17
N PRO A 177 14.75 -17.40 -6.49
CA PRO A 177 13.84 -18.42 -7.05
C PRO A 177 12.44 -17.92 -7.42
N LEU A 178 12.06 -16.74 -6.94
CA LEU A 178 10.77 -16.09 -7.14
C LEU A 178 10.93 -14.83 -8.00
N ASP A 179 11.64 -14.87 -9.12
CA ASP A 179 11.78 -13.73 -10.06
C ASP A 179 10.65 -13.75 -11.13
N PRO A 180 9.70 -12.80 -11.12
CA PRO A 180 9.67 -11.55 -10.34
C PRO A 180 9.19 -11.70 -8.89
N PHE A 181 9.84 -10.98 -7.97
CA PHE A 181 9.48 -10.95 -6.55
C PHE A 181 8.52 -9.81 -6.28
N LEU A 182 7.45 -10.09 -5.54
CA LEU A 182 6.34 -9.18 -5.35
C LEU A 182 6.19 -8.82 -3.87
N VAL A 183 5.98 -7.54 -3.60
CA VAL A 183 5.62 -7.04 -2.27
C VAL A 183 4.31 -6.27 -2.39
N SER A 184 3.28 -6.73 -1.67
CA SER A 184 2.08 -5.93 -1.47
C SER A 184 2.38 -4.85 -0.44
N ALA A 185 2.11 -3.59 -0.79
CA ALA A 185 2.39 -2.45 0.04
C ALA A 185 1.26 -1.41 -0.04
N ASN A 186 1.23 -0.50 0.93
CA ASN A 186 0.53 0.76 0.80
C ASN A 186 1.57 1.87 0.68
N GLY A 187 1.62 2.50 -0.48
CA GLY A 187 2.42 3.69 -0.74
C GLY A 187 1.79 4.97 -0.19
N GLY A 188 2.52 6.07 -0.38
CA GLY A 188 2.15 7.42 0.04
C GLY A 188 2.75 7.82 1.38
N GLY A 189 2.20 8.86 2.00
CA GLY A 189 2.61 9.38 3.31
C GLY A 189 2.59 10.90 3.40
N GLU A 190 3.08 11.46 4.49
CA GLU A 190 3.04 12.90 4.77
C GLU A 190 4.30 13.67 4.34
N LEU A 191 5.40 12.98 4.07
CA LEU A 191 6.69 13.59 3.81
C LEU A 191 6.86 13.88 2.32
N ASP A 192 7.07 15.14 1.97
CA ASP A 192 7.41 15.53 0.59
C ASP A 192 8.78 14.93 0.23
N MET A 193 8.85 14.12 -0.82
CA MET A 193 10.06 13.37 -1.14
C MET A 193 11.20 14.24 -1.68
N SER A 194 10.95 15.51 -1.99
CA SER A 194 12.01 16.47 -2.33
C SER A 194 13.06 16.62 -1.22
N VAL A 195 12.73 16.24 0.02
CA VAL A 195 13.68 16.16 1.14
C VAL A 195 14.77 15.10 0.95
N LEU A 196 14.53 14.06 0.15
CA LEU A 196 15.53 13.04 -0.20
C LEU A 196 16.37 13.48 -1.40
N SER A 197 15.71 14.04 -2.41
CA SER A 197 16.35 14.60 -3.60
C SER A 197 15.39 15.55 -4.30
N GLU A 198 15.87 16.72 -4.73
CA GLU A 198 15.07 17.72 -5.47
C GLU A 198 14.44 17.19 -6.77
N LYS A 199 14.94 16.06 -7.29
CA LYS A 199 14.43 15.40 -8.51
C LYS A 199 13.22 14.51 -8.25
N CYS A 200 13.04 14.10 -7.00
CA CYS A 200 11.96 13.20 -6.60
C CYS A 200 10.70 14.04 -6.34
N LYS A 201 9.55 13.60 -6.83
CA LYS A 201 8.26 14.29 -6.69
C LYS A 201 7.21 13.38 -6.06
N GLY A 202 6.42 13.92 -5.16
CA GLY A 202 5.33 13.22 -4.48
C GLY A 202 5.58 13.10 -2.97
N TYR A 203 4.83 12.20 -2.33
CA TYR A 203 4.81 12.07 -0.88
C TYR A 203 5.05 10.63 -0.43
N ILE A 204 5.87 10.46 0.60
CA ILE A 204 6.28 9.17 1.14
C ILE A 204 6.07 9.13 2.66
N ASN A 205 6.09 7.93 3.22
CA ASN A 205 6.26 7.74 4.65
C ASN A 205 7.73 8.00 5.02
N PRO A 206 8.02 8.39 6.28
CA PRO A 206 9.39 8.53 6.75
C PRO A 206 10.23 7.25 6.59
N ASN A 207 9.60 6.09 6.84
CA ASN A 207 10.21 4.77 6.74
C ASN A 207 10.16 4.24 5.28
N PRO A 208 11.21 3.54 4.81
CA PRO A 208 11.15 2.87 3.50
C PRO A 208 10.03 1.83 3.45
N THR A 209 9.41 1.67 2.29
CA THR A 209 8.46 0.59 2.02
C THR A 209 9.15 -0.77 2.10
N LEU A 210 10.35 -0.86 1.51
CA LEU A 210 11.12 -2.10 1.41
C LEU A 210 12.61 -1.80 1.55
N THR A 211 13.31 -2.60 2.37
CA THR A 211 14.78 -2.66 2.38
C THR A 211 15.22 -4.00 1.78
N ILE A 212 16.16 -3.93 0.85
CA ILE A 212 16.70 -5.10 0.14
C ILE A 212 18.18 -5.20 0.48
N ASN A 213 18.59 -6.32 1.04
CA ASN A 213 19.99 -6.71 1.12
C ASN A 213 20.35 -7.52 -0.12
N TRP A 214 20.98 -6.86 -1.10
CA TRP A 214 21.33 -7.47 -2.38
C TRP A 214 22.75 -8.02 -2.34
N THR A 215 22.89 -9.33 -2.56
CA THR A 215 24.21 -9.99 -2.66
C THR A 215 24.49 -10.58 -4.05
N GLY A 216 23.56 -10.37 -4.99
CA GLY A 216 23.60 -10.94 -6.32
C GLY A 216 24.51 -10.24 -7.33
N ASN A 217 24.73 -10.90 -8.46
CA ASN A 217 25.25 -10.33 -9.70
C ASN A 217 24.21 -10.48 -10.82
N ALA A 218 23.77 -9.36 -11.40
CA ALA A 218 22.83 -9.31 -12.52
C ALA A 218 23.23 -8.18 -13.48
N ASP A 219 22.89 -8.31 -14.77
CA ASP A 219 23.12 -7.23 -15.75
C ASP A 219 22.10 -6.10 -15.61
N LEU A 220 20.92 -6.41 -15.05
CA LEU A 220 19.81 -5.49 -14.83
C LEU A 220 19.08 -5.86 -13.55
N ALA A 221 18.69 -4.85 -12.78
CA ALA A 221 17.56 -4.95 -11.85
C ALA A 221 16.52 -3.91 -12.23
N ARG A 222 15.25 -4.31 -12.22
CA ARG A 222 14.11 -3.45 -12.46
C ARG A 222 13.19 -3.52 -11.25
N VAL A 223 12.76 -2.34 -10.82
CA VAL A 223 11.75 -2.18 -9.78
C VAL A 223 10.64 -1.32 -10.37
N PHE A 224 9.40 -1.79 -10.31
CA PHE A 224 8.26 -1.02 -10.77
C PHE A 224 7.04 -1.26 -9.90
N THR A 225 6.11 -0.33 -9.99
CA THR A 225 4.83 -0.38 -9.29
C THR A 225 3.75 -0.95 -10.21
N PHE A 226 2.75 -1.57 -9.61
CA PHE A 226 1.55 -2.04 -10.29
C PHE A 226 0.36 -1.64 -9.42
N SER A 227 -0.38 -0.63 -9.87
CA SER A 227 -1.46 0.02 -9.11
C SER A 227 -2.60 0.46 -10.02
N ASP A 228 -3.80 0.61 -9.45
CA ASP A 228 -4.94 1.30 -10.11
C ASP A 228 -4.92 2.83 -9.87
N ALA A 229 -3.82 3.35 -9.34
CA ALA A 229 -3.63 4.74 -8.92
C ALA A 229 -2.36 5.33 -9.60
N ASP A 230 -1.82 6.41 -9.03
CA ASP A 230 -0.66 7.16 -9.54
C ASP A 230 0.52 7.10 -8.54
N PRO A 231 1.29 5.99 -8.55
CA PRO A 231 2.43 5.78 -7.66
C PRO A 231 3.69 6.52 -8.12
N THR A 232 4.47 6.97 -7.14
CA THR A 232 5.86 7.41 -7.35
C THR A 232 6.82 6.42 -6.71
N LEU A 233 8.07 6.37 -7.16
CA LEU A 233 9.07 5.41 -6.67
C LEU A 233 10.39 6.12 -6.39
N VAL A 234 10.99 5.84 -5.23
CA VAL A 234 12.35 6.29 -4.90
C VAL A 234 13.18 5.11 -4.43
N ILE A 235 14.40 4.99 -4.94
CA ILE A 235 15.37 3.98 -4.51
C ILE A 235 16.65 4.68 -4.07
N GLN A 236 17.04 4.46 -2.82
CA GLN A 236 18.40 4.74 -2.35
C GLN A 236 19.28 3.54 -2.66
N THR A 237 20.36 3.75 -3.40
CA THR A 237 21.37 2.74 -3.73
C THR A 237 22.38 2.54 -2.58
N PRO A 238 23.18 1.45 -2.59
CA PRO A 238 24.17 1.20 -1.54
C PRO A 238 25.24 2.29 -1.38
N ASP A 239 25.53 3.04 -2.44
CA ASP A 239 26.43 4.20 -2.41
C ASP A 239 25.73 5.51 -2.00
N GLY A 240 24.47 5.43 -1.55
CA GLY A 240 23.71 6.54 -1.00
C GLY A 240 23.02 7.45 -2.02
N LYS A 241 23.07 7.14 -3.32
CA LYS A 241 22.39 7.92 -4.36
C LYS A 241 20.90 7.62 -4.39
N PHE A 242 20.10 8.61 -4.76
CA PHE A 242 18.66 8.47 -4.96
C PHE A 242 18.30 8.41 -6.44
N LEU A 243 17.54 7.39 -6.80
CA LEU A 243 16.90 7.21 -8.11
C LEU A 243 15.40 7.47 -7.93
N CYS A 244 14.80 8.31 -8.77
CA CYS A 244 13.38 8.65 -8.70
C CYS A 244 12.68 8.18 -9.97
N GLY A 245 11.47 7.63 -9.83
CA GLY A 245 10.55 7.27 -10.91
C GLY A 245 9.14 7.76 -10.60
N ASP A 246 8.38 8.11 -11.64
CA ASP A 246 7.03 8.68 -11.56
C ASP A 246 6.20 8.03 -12.67
N ASP A 247 5.81 8.72 -13.73
CA ASP A 247 5.18 8.04 -14.87
C ASP A 247 6.20 7.25 -15.72
N HIS A 248 5.90 5.99 -16.05
CA HIS A 248 6.64 5.26 -17.09
C HIS A 248 6.45 5.92 -18.46
N ASN A 249 5.23 6.35 -18.76
CA ASN A 249 4.91 7.19 -19.93
C ASN A 249 3.57 7.92 -19.72
N SER A 250 3.17 8.76 -20.68
CA SER A 250 1.96 9.59 -20.58
C SER A 250 0.62 8.84 -20.46
N ILE A 251 0.62 7.51 -20.62
CA ILE A 251 -0.58 6.66 -20.57
C ILE A 251 -0.48 5.67 -19.39
N LEU A 252 0.73 5.24 -19.05
CA LEU A 252 1.01 4.30 -17.96
C LEU A 252 1.72 5.02 -16.82
N LEU A 253 0.93 5.34 -15.78
CA LEU A 253 1.33 6.12 -14.62
C LEU A 253 2.12 5.31 -13.58
N ASP A 254 2.31 4.01 -13.81
CA ASP A 254 3.11 3.18 -12.92
C ASP A 254 4.58 3.60 -12.98
N ALA A 255 5.17 3.86 -11.81
CA ALA A 255 6.59 4.16 -11.67
C ALA A 255 7.49 2.96 -11.90
N GLN A 256 8.59 3.20 -12.62
CA GLN A 256 9.64 2.23 -12.92
C GLN A 256 11.03 2.86 -12.72
N ILE A 257 11.93 2.09 -12.12
CA ILE A 257 13.37 2.37 -12.07
C ILE A 257 14.14 1.14 -12.57
N GLU A 258 15.10 1.38 -13.45
CA GLU A 258 16.04 0.37 -13.94
C GLU A 258 17.47 0.69 -13.47
N ILE A 259 18.16 -0.32 -12.97
CA ILE A 259 19.54 -0.24 -12.49
C ILE A 259 20.36 -1.20 -13.33
N SER A 260 21.25 -0.65 -14.17
CA SER A 260 22.23 -1.45 -14.90
C SER A 260 23.32 -1.93 -13.95
N LYS A 261 23.59 -3.23 -13.93
CA LYS A 261 24.63 -3.87 -13.10
C LYS A 261 24.58 -3.44 -11.62
N PRO A 262 23.48 -3.76 -10.88
CA PRO A 262 23.31 -3.36 -9.48
C PRO A 262 24.46 -3.88 -8.60
N SER A 263 25.11 -2.95 -7.89
CA SER A 263 26.17 -3.26 -6.92
C SER A 263 25.61 -4.00 -5.69
N PRO A 264 26.33 -4.98 -5.11
CA PRO A 264 25.97 -5.57 -3.84
C PRO A 264 25.84 -4.52 -2.72
N GLY A 265 24.87 -4.71 -1.83
CA GLY A 265 24.65 -3.86 -0.66
C GLY A 265 23.18 -3.62 -0.34
N ILE A 266 22.92 -2.63 0.50
CA ILE A 266 21.58 -2.30 0.97
C ILE A 266 20.93 -1.28 0.03
N TYR A 267 19.73 -1.61 -0.45
CA TYR A 267 18.85 -0.71 -1.16
C TYR A 267 17.63 -0.39 -0.31
N ASN A 268 17.25 0.88 -0.20
CA ASN A 268 16.00 1.30 0.43
C ASN A 268 15.04 1.79 -0.64
N VAL A 269 13.79 1.33 -0.60
CA VAL A 269 12.77 1.61 -1.60
C VAL A 269 11.57 2.25 -0.92
N TRP A 270 11.12 3.38 -1.43
CA TRP A 270 9.89 4.06 -1.02
C TRP A 270 8.91 4.06 -2.18
N VAL A 271 7.69 3.63 -1.91
CA VAL A 271 6.53 3.82 -2.79
C VAL A 271 5.78 5.04 -2.28
N GLY A 272 5.72 6.08 -3.12
CA GLY A 272 5.06 7.34 -2.81
C GLY A 272 3.73 7.52 -3.55
N SER A 273 3.06 8.63 -3.25
CA SER A 273 1.80 9.04 -3.88
C SER A 273 1.91 10.46 -4.42
N ALA A 274 1.10 10.79 -5.44
CA ALA A 274 1.03 12.13 -5.99
C ALA A 274 0.54 13.18 -4.97
N ALA A 275 -0.30 12.80 -4.00
CA ALA A 275 -0.83 13.69 -2.97
C ALA A 275 -0.44 13.27 -1.54
N ALA A 276 -0.29 14.25 -0.65
CA ALA A 276 0.04 14.02 0.76
C ALA A 276 -1.06 13.20 1.47
N LYS A 277 -0.65 12.22 2.27
CA LYS A 277 -1.50 11.31 3.06
C LYS A 277 -2.49 10.49 2.23
N GLN A 278 -2.30 10.41 0.92
CA GLN A 278 -3.06 9.50 0.08
C GLN A 278 -2.62 8.07 0.39
N LEU A 279 -3.59 7.21 0.73
CA LEU A 279 -3.35 5.77 0.80
C LEU A 279 -3.37 5.21 -0.62
N LEU A 280 -2.31 4.49 -0.96
CA LEU A 280 -2.10 4.01 -2.32
C LEU A 280 -1.76 2.51 -2.29
N PRO A 281 -2.76 1.61 -2.39
CA PRO A 281 -2.53 0.18 -2.48
C PRO A 281 -1.74 -0.16 -3.74
N THR A 282 -0.61 -0.85 -3.60
CA THR A 282 0.30 -1.11 -4.72
C THR A 282 0.98 -2.45 -4.58
N ILE A 283 1.23 -3.10 -5.71
CA ILE A 283 2.17 -4.23 -5.78
C ILE A 283 3.50 -3.70 -6.31
N LEU A 284 4.54 -3.80 -5.49
CA LEU A 284 5.91 -3.51 -5.87
C LEU A 284 6.52 -4.77 -6.49
N VAL A 285 7.00 -4.65 -7.72
CA VAL A 285 7.57 -5.74 -8.51
C VAL A 285 9.06 -5.55 -8.64
N LEU A 286 9.84 -6.57 -8.26
CA LEU A 286 11.29 -6.60 -8.36
C LEU A 286 11.70 -7.74 -9.28
N THR A 287 12.54 -7.46 -10.28
CA THR A 287 12.94 -8.47 -11.25
C THR A 287 14.34 -8.23 -11.80
N THR A 288 15.06 -9.31 -12.10
CA THR A 288 16.29 -9.28 -12.90
C THR A 288 16.06 -9.74 -14.34
N ARG A 289 14.83 -10.12 -14.67
CA ARG A 289 14.42 -10.58 -16.00
C ARG A 289 14.18 -9.41 -16.93
N ALA A 290 14.93 -9.37 -18.03
CA ALA A 290 14.79 -8.34 -19.05
C ALA A 290 13.39 -8.35 -19.72
N ASP A 291 12.76 -9.52 -19.82
CA ASP A 291 11.46 -9.73 -20.46
C ASP A 291 10.26 -9.33 -19.58
N VAL A 292 10.45 -9.05 -18.29
CA VAL A 292 9.37 -8.63 -17.38
C VAL A 292 9.40 -7.11 -17.18
N THR A 293 8.44 -6.41 -17.77
CA THR A 293 8.33 -4.94 -17.77
C THR A 293 6.98 -4.50 -17.27
N VAL A 294 6.86 -3.23 -16.86
CA VAL A 294 5.56 -2.65 -16.48
C VAL A 294 4.50 -2.75 -17.60
N ASN A 295 4.92 -2.78 -18.87
CA ASN A 295 4.01 -2.87 -20.02
C ASN A 295 3.38 -4.26 -20.22
N ASN A 296 4.04 -5.33 -19.79
CA ASN A 296 3.62 -6.71 -20.08
C ASN A 296 3.43 -7.55 -18.81
N PHE A 297 3.64 -6.98 -17.64
CA PHE A 297 3.43 -7.65 -16.38
C PHE A 297 1.94 -7.92 -16.15
N GLN A 298 1.62 -9.17 -15.86
CA GLN A 298 0.26 -9.63 -15.54
C GLN A 298 0.34 -10.57 -14.34
N LEU A 299 -0.35 -10.24 -13.25
CA LEU A 299 -0.36 -11.06 -12.04
C LEU A 299 -0.96 -12.46 -12.28
N SER A 300 -1.93 -12.55 -13.18
CA SER A 300 -2.60 -13.80 -13.58
C SER A 300 -1.64 -14.83 -14.22
N ASP A 301 -0.54 -14.37 -14.80
CA ASP A 301 0.47 -15.27 -15.39
C ASP A 301 1.35 -15.94 -14.34
N LEU A 302 1.55 -15.29 -13.18
CA LEU A 302 2.37 -15.78 -12.09
C LEU A 302 1.62 -16.75 -11.17
N VAL A 303 0.36 -16.46 -10.88
CA VAL A 303 -0.47 -17.28 -9.99
C VAL A 303 -1.59 -17.92 -10.79
N LYS A 304 -1.30 -19.09 -11.36
CA LYS A 304 -2.31 -19.95 -11.99
C LYS A 304 -2.87 -20.87 -10.93
N ARG A 305 -4.04 -20.53 -10.39
CA ARG A 305 -4.84 -21.53 -9.68
C ARG A 305 -5.42 -22.44 -10.75
N PRO A 306 -5.11 -23.76 -10.76
CA PRO A 306 -5.88 -24.65 -11.61
C PRO A 306 -7.34 -24.42 -11.24
N ALA A 307 -8.22 -24.46 -12.23
CA ALA A 307 -9.63 -24.63 -11.93
C ALA A 307 -9.69 -25.79 -10.93
N MET A 308 -10.33 -25.58 -9.78
CA MET A 308 -10.73 -26.72 -8.95
C MET A 308 -11.34 -27.74 -9.89
N PRO A 309 -11.07 -29.06 -9.76
CA PRO A 309 -11.80 -30.06 -10.52
C PRO A 309 -13.27 -29.80 -10.24
N GLN A 310 -13.91 -29.06 -11.13
CA GLN A 310 -15.32 -28.82 -11.08
C GLN A 310 -15.90 -30.21 -11.23
N ALA A 311 -16.84 -30.59 -10.37
CA ALA A 311 -17.82 -31.57 -10.78
C ALA A 311 -18.68 -30.91 -11.89
N SER A 312 -18.08 -30.72 -13.07
CA SER A 312 -18.75 -30.31 -14.28
C SER A 312 -18.31 -31.28 -15.38
N SER A 313 -19.27 -31.62 -16.23
CA SER A 313 -19.21 -32.79 -17.12
C SER A 313 -17.92 -32.88 -17.96
N ASN A 314 -17.50 -34.10 -18.29
CA ASN A 314 -16.31 -34.42 -19.11
C ASN A 314 -16.36 -33.90 -20.58
N LEU A 315 -17.26 -32.98 -20.95
CA LEU A 315 -17.35 -32.44 -22.30
C LEU A 315 -16.60 -31.10 -22.43
N PRO A 316 -15.78 -30.89 -23.48
CA PRO A 316 -15.15 -29.60 -23.77
C PRO A 316 -16.18 -28.46 -23.93
N HIS A 317 -15.90 -27.26 -23.43
CA HIS A 317 -16.80 -26.09 -23.49
C HIS A 317 -17.35 -25.77 -24.89
N ALA A 318 -16.52 -25.88 -25.93
CA ALA A 318 -16.94 -25.66 -27.31
C ALA A 318 -18.01 -26.66 -27.79
N LEU A 319 -18.04 -27.87 -27.21
CA LEU A 319 -19.07 -28.86 -27.48
C LEU A 319 -20.35 -28.57 -26.69
N GLN A 320 -20.23 -28.07 -25.44
CA GLN A 320 -21.38 -27.64 -24.63
C GLN A 320 -22.12 -26.44 -25.26
N ALA A 321 -21.39 -25.47 -25.81
CA ALA A 321 -21.98 -24.33 -26.52
C ALA A 321 -22.74 -24.74 -27.78
N LYS A 322 -22.20 -25.68 -28.57
CA LYS A 322 -22.93 -26.30 -29.69
C LYS A 322 -24.12 -27.12 -29.22
N ILE A 323 -24.03 -27.76 -28.05
CA ILE A 323 -25.14 -28.52 -27.48
C ILE A 323 -26.35 -27.61 -27.27
N VAL A 324 -26.16 -26.46 -26.64
CA VAL A 324 -27.24 -25.54 -26.27
C VAL A 324 -27.72 -24.69 -27.45
N THR A 325 -26.82 -24.15 -28.28
CA THR A 325 -27.20 -23.31 -29.43
C THR A 325 -27.88 -24.10 -30.56
N GLU A 326 -27.53 -25.38 -30.75
CA GLU A 326 -28.22 -26.27 -31.69
C GLU A 326 -29.35 -27.09 -31.03
N ALA A 327 -29.58 -26.92 -29.71
CA ALA A 327 -30.60 -27.66 -28.98
C ALA A 327 -31.99 -27.47 -29.61
N LEU A 328 -32.28 -26.24 -30.06
CA LEU A 328 -33.53 -25.92 -30.76
C LEU A 328 -33.70 -26.66 -32.08
N ALA A 329 -32.62 -26.84 -32.84
CA ALA A 329 -32.65 -27.59 -34.10
C ALA A 329 -32.81 -29.10 -33.86
N ARG A 330 -32.34 -29.59 -32.70
CA ARG A 330 -32.45 -31.01 -32.30
C ARG A 330 -33.71 -31.32 -31.49
N TYR A 331 -34.44 -30.32 -31.03
CA TYR A 331 -35.60 -30.53 -30.16
C TYR A 331 -36.70 -31.30 -30.89
N LYS A 332 -37.03 -32.49 -30.37
CA LYS A 332 -38.09 -33.38 -30.88
C LYS A 332 -39.29 -33.49 -29.93
N GLY A 333 -39.28 -32.72 -28.83
CA GLY A 333 -40.36 -32.73 -27.84
C GLY A 333 -41.58 -31.94 -28.30
N THR A 334 -42.58 -31.86 -27.43
CA THR A 334 -43.79 -31.07 -27.67
C THR A 334 -43.45 -29.59 -27.67
N VAL A 335 -43.95 -28.87 -28.68
CA VAL A 335 -43.89 -27.41 -28.77
C VAL A 335 -45.18 -26.85 -28.19
N GLY A 336 -45.08 -25.90 -27.27
CA GLY A 336 -46.22 -25.27 -26.56
C GLY A 336 -47.20 -24.49 -27.43
N GLY A 337 -46.97 -24.43 -28.75
CA GLY A 337 -47.79 -23.73 -29.72
C GLY A 337 -47.27 -22.33 -30.07
N PRO A 338 -47.97 -21.62 -30.98
CA PRO A 338 -47.63 -20.26 -31.35
C PRO A 338 -47.96 -19.28 -30.22
N LEU A 339 -47.05 -18.34 -29.94
CA LEU A 339 -47.30 -17.23 -29.03
C LEU A 339 -48.44 -16.36 -29.57
N GLY A 340 -49.42 -16.06 -28.72
CA GLY A 340 -50.59 -15.26 -29.06
C GLY A 340 -51.11 -14.44 -27.88
N ALA A 341 -52.41 -14.13 -27.91
CA ALA A 341 -53.07 -13.32 -26.88
C ALA A 341 -53.24 -14.06 -25.53
N THR A 342 -53.31 -15.39 -25.57
CA THR A 342 -53.36 -16.21 -24.35
C THR A 342 -51.94 -16.59 -23.94
N PRO A 343 -51.54 -16.40 -22.66
CA PRO A 343 -50.24 -16.84 -22.18
C PRO A 343 -50.04 -18.34 -22.37
N LEU A 344 -48.84 -18.73 -22.80
CA LEU A 344 -48.41 -20.12 -22.80
C LEU A 344 -47.87 -20.46 -21.41
N THR A 345 -48.25 -21.63 -20.88
CA THR A 345 -47.77 -22.10 -19.57
C THR A 345 -47.36 -23.56 -19.66
N GLN A 346 -46.26 -23.91 -19.01
CA GLN A 346 -45.76 -25.27 -18.95
C GLN A 346 -45.21 -25.55 -17.55
N ALA A 347 -45.70 -26.61 -16.92
CA ALA A 347 -45.05 -27.13 -15.71
C ALA A 347 -43.74 -27.80 -16.12
N VAL A 348 -42.66 -27.45 -15.44
CA VAL A 348 -41.31 -27.95 -15.71
C VAL A 348 -40.69 -28.52 -14.44
N GLN A 349 -39.95 -29.60 -14.60
CA GLN A 349 -39.04 -30.14 -13.60
C GLN A 349 -37.67 -30.15 -14.26
N SER A 350 -36.86 -29.13 -13.97
CA SER A 350 -35.57 -28.98 -14.62
C SER A 350 -34.49 -29.68 -13.81
N ALA A 351 -33.79 -30.58 -14.50
CA ALA A 351 -32.62 -31.28 -14.03
C ALA A 351 -31.57 -31.21 -15.14
N GLY A 352 -30.40 -30.67 -14.85
CA GLY A 352 -29.33 -30.59 -15.83
C GLY A 352 -28.01 -30.16 -15.21
N ASP A 353 -26.92 -30.59 -15.83
CA ASP A 353 -25.57 -30.50 -15.26
C ASP A 353 -24.64 -29.60 -16.09
N ILE A 354 -25.19 -28.95 -17.13
CA ILE A 354 -24.44 -28.04 -18.00
C ILE A 354 -24.40 -26.68 -17.31
N ALA A 355 -23.21 -26.22 -16.95
CA ALA A 355 -23.02 -24.89 -16.39
C ALA A 355 -23.29 -23.80 -17.44
N ALA A 356 -24.34 -23.00 -17.27
CA ALA A 356 -24.70 -21.95 -18.21
C ALA A 356 -23.62 -20.86 -18.33
N PHE A 357 -22.82 -20.68 -17.28
CA PHE A 357 -21.72 -19.70 -17.22
C PHE A 357 -20.47 -20.15 -17.99
N ASP A 358 -20.39 -21.44 -18.34
CA ASP A 358 -19.29 -22.02 -19.13
C ASP A 358 -19.61 -22.05 -20.63
N ILE A 359 -20.79 -21.55 -21.04
CA ILE A 359 -21.22 -21.51 -22.43
C ILE A 359 -20.93 -20.14 -23.04
N ASP A 360 -20.26 -20.13 -24.20
CA ASP A 360 -20.14 -18.93 -25.04
C ASP A 360 -21.49 -18.64 -25.72
N LEU A 361 -22.26 -17.74 -25.10
CA LEU A 361 -23.54 -17.21 -25.59
C LEU A 361 -23.39 -15.80 -26.18
N GLY A 362 -22.18 -15.43 -26.63
CA GLY A 362 -21.86 -14.09 -27.10
C GLY A 362 -21.85 -13.08 -25.96
N ALA A 363 -22.75 -12.09 -26.00
CA ALA A 363 -22.81 -11.03 -24.98
C ALA A 363 -23.51 -11.46 -23.67
N ALA A 364 -24.22 -12.59 -23.67
CA ALA A 364 -24.95 -13.05 -22.49
C ALA A 364 -24.03 -13.87 -21.56
N GLN A 365 -24.06 -13.56 -20.26
CA GLN A 365 -23.44 -14.38 -19.21
C GLN A 365 -24.55 -14.90 -18.31
N CYS A 366 -24.77 -16.22 -18.35
CA CYS A 366 -25.93 -16.83 -17.71
C CYS A 366 -25.51 -17.69 -16.52
N SER A 367 -26.27 -17.62 -15.44
CA SER A 367 -26.01 -18.36 -14.20
C SER A 367 -26.77 -19.69 -14.16
N GLY A 368 -26.38 -20.60 -13.27
CA GLY A 368 -27.07 -21.87 -13.01
C GLY A 368 -26.68 -23.05 -13.91
N TYR A 369 -27.16 -24.24 -13.56
CA TYR A 369 -26.98 -25.47 -14.32
C TYR A 369 -28.26 -25.82 -15.08
N ILE A 370 -28.14 -26.04 -16.39
CA ILE A 370 -29.23 -26.30 -17.33
C ILE A 370 -29.12 -27.69 -17.96
N GLY A 371 -30.21 -28.16 -18.56
CA GLY A 371 -30.24 -29.38 -19.37
C GLY A 371 -29.62 -29.20 -20.76
N ASP A 372 -29.35 -30.32 -21.44
CA ASP A 372 -28.92 -30.35 -22.85
C ASP A 372 -30.10 -30.16 -23.84
N THR A 373 -31.33 -30.20 -23.34
CA THR A 373 -32.56 -29.88 -24.06
C THR A 373 -33.33 -28.76 -23.35
N PRO A 374 -34.03 -27.87 -24.09
CA PRO A 374 -34.89 -26.87 -23.46
C PRO A 374 -36.05 -27.53 -22.70
N ASP A 375 -36.39 -26.97 -21.53
CA ASP A 375 -37.52 -27.37 -20.71
C ASP A 375 -38.87 -26.97 -21.32
N PHE A 376 -38.87 -25.90 -22.12
CA PHE A 376 -40.05 -25.46 -22.86
C PHE A 376 -39.67 -24.86 -24.22
N VAL A 377 -40.44 -25.17 -25.26
CA VAL A 377 -40.22 -24.66 -26.62
C VAL A 377 -41.52 -24.11 -27.17
N PHE A 378 -41.47 -22.92 -27.78
CA PHE A 378 -42.62 -22.27 -28.39
C PHE A 378 -42.21 -21.52 -29.66
N ASP A 379 -43.19 -21.18 -30.50
CA ASP A 379 -42.96 -20.50 -31.77
C ASP A 379 -43.54 -19.07 -31.75
N VAL A 380 -42.79 -18.08 -32.25
CA VAL A 380 -43.27 -16.71 -32.49
C VAL A 380 -43.52 -16.56 -33.98
N ASN A 381 -44.80 -16.68 -34.39
CA ASN A 381 -45.18 -16.74 -35.81
C ASN A 381 -45.65 -15.41 -36.41
N SER A 382 -45.84 -14.38 -35.57
CA SER A 382 -46.30 -13.05 -35.99
C SER A 382 -45.46 -11.95 -35.34
N ALA A 383 -45.45 -10.77 -35.97
CA ALA A 383 -44.78 -9.60 -35.41
C ALA A 383 -45.35 -9.30 -34.02
N THR A 384 -44.47 -9.21 -33.03
CA THR A 384 -44.81 -9.09 -31.62
C THR A 384 -44.03 -7.90 -31.08
N GLU A 385 -44.69 -6.91 -30.47
CA GLU A 385 -44.00 -5.73 -29.94
C GLU A 385 -43.17 -6.06 -28.70
N GLN A 386 -43.63 -7.02 -27.90
CA GLN A 386 -42.92 -7.50 -26.72
C GLN A 386 -43.35 -8.92 -26.35
N MET A 387 -42.43 -9.68 -25.76
CA MET A 387 -42.79 -10.83 -24.94
C MET A 387 -42.03 -10.84 -23.61
N THR A 388 -42.64 -11.44 -22.60
CA THR A 388 -42.01 -11.74 -21.31
C THR A 388 -42.05 -13.24 -21.08
N VAL A 389 -40.92 -13.81 -20.70
CA VAL A 389 -40.77 -15.21 -20.28
C VAL A 389 -40.33 -15.20 -18.83
N TRP A 390 -40.99 -15.94 -17.95
CA TRP A 390 -40.52 -16.14 -16.58
C TRP A 390 -40.70 -17.57 -16.12
N PHE A 391 -39.97 -17.94 -15.09
CA PHE A 391 -40.18 -19.17 -14.34
C PHE A 391 -40.62 -18.82 -12.91
N ALA A 392 -41.63 -19.53 -12.41
CA ALA A 392 -42.10 -19.39 -11.03
C ALA A 392 -42.00 -20.74 -10.32
N GLY A 393 -41.12 -20.80 -9.31
CA GLY A 393 -40.83 -22.01 -8.54
C GLY A 393 -40.84 -21.77 -7.03
N LYS A 394 -40.64 -22.85 -6.26
CA LYS A 394 -40.38 -22.74 -4.80
C LYS A 394 -38.89 -22.57 -4.48
N GLN A 395 -38.03 -22.96 -5.42
CA GLN A 395 -36.58 -22.85 -5.29
C GLN A 395 -36.11 -21.71 -6.16
N ASP A 396 -34.99 -21.12 -5.75
CA ASP A 396 -34.25 -20.15 -6.54
C ASP A 396 -33.73 -20.81 -7.83
N ALA A 397 -33.84 -20.08 -8.93
CA ALA A 397 -33.64 -20.60 -10.28
C ALA A 397 -33.17 -19.49 -11.22
N SER A 398 -32.43 -19.88 -12.26
CA SER A 398 -32.11 -18.98 -13.36
C SER A 398 -32.94 -19.30 -14.61
N LEU A 399 -32.96 -18.39 -15.57
CA LEU A 399 -33.66 -18.56 -16.83
C LEU A 399 -32.74 -18.20 -17.98
N LEU A 400 -32.62 -19.11 -18.95
CA LEU A 400 -32.00 -18.87 -20.24
C LEU A 400 -33.04 -19.06 -21.35
N VAL A 401 -33.21 -18.03 -22.17
CA VAL A 401 -34.06 -18.03 -23.36
C VAL A 401 -33.18 -17.94 -24.59
N VAL A 402 -33.21 -18.98 -25.42
CA VAL A 402 -32.50 -19.04 -26.71
C VAL A 402 -33.53 -18.85 -27.82
N GLY A 403 -33.26 -17.91 -28.73
CA GLY A 403 -34.09 -17.57 -29.87
C GLY A 403 -33.45 -17.93 -31.22
N PRO A 404 -34.06 -17.47 -32.33
CA PRO A 404 -33.53 -17.68 -33.68
C PRO A 404 -32.08 -17.22 -33.83
N GLN A 405 -31.30 -17.93 -34.66
CA GLN A 405 -29.87 -17.66 -34.90
C GLN A 405 -28.98 -17.75 -33.64
N GLY A 406 -29.46 -18.38 -32.56
CA GLY A 406 -28.69 -18.56 -31.33
C GLY A 406 -28.67 -17.33 -30.42
N ALA A 407 -29.54 -16.33 -30.65
CA ALA A 407 -29.67 -15.18 -29.76
C ALA A 407 -30.06 -15.65 -28.34
N ALA A 408 -29.26 -15.30 -27.35
CA ALA A 408 -29.44 -15.76 -25.97
C ALA A 408 -29.73 -14.59 -25.03
N TYR A 409 -30.63 -14.84 -24.08
CA TYR A 409 -31.06 -13.88 -23.08
C TYR A 409 -31.23 -14.60 -21.76
N CYS A 410 -30.75 -14.04 -20.67
CA CYS A 410 -30.90 -14.68 -19.37
C CYS A 410 -31.09 -13.69 -18.24
N ASN A 411 -31.69 -14.20 -17.17
CA ASN A 411 -31.89 -13.50 -15.93
C ASN A 411 -32.10 -14.54 -14.81
N ASP A 412 -31.66 -14.25 -13.59
CA ASP A 412 -31.96 -15.00 -12.37
C ASP A 412 -32.98 -14.30 -11.48
N ASP A 413 -33.05 -12.96 -11.47
CA ASP A 413 -33.99 -12.21 -10.64
C ASP A 413 -34.85 -11.23 -11.45
N SER A 414 -36.17 -11.27 -11.26
CA SER A 414 -37.07 -10.28 -11.89
C SER A 414 -37.04 -8.91 -11.21
N GLY A 415 -36.44 -8.82 -10.02
CA GLY A 415 -36.21 -7.57 -9.30
C GLY A 415 -35.61 -7.85 -7.91
N ALA A 416 -35.19 -6.79 -7.22
CA ALA A 416 -34.49 -6.90 -5.92
C ALA A 416 -35.27 -7.69 -4.85
N ASP A 417 -36.60 -7.71 -4.93
CA ASP A 417 -37.49 -8.41 -3.99
C ASP A 417 -38.20 -9.63 -4.61
N ASN A 418 -37.77 -10.09 -5.80
CA ASN A 418 -38.38 -11.23 -6.47
C ASN A 418 -37.35 -12.12 -7.19
N ALA A 419 -37.02 -13.23 -6.53
CA ALA A 419 -36.06 -14.22 -7.00
C ALA A 419 -36.59 -15.15 -8.12
N ASN A 420 -37.81 -14.91 -8.61
CA ASN A 420 -38.27 -15.60 -9.81
C ASN A 420 -37.62 -14.94 -11.05
N PRO A 421 -36.94 -15.70 -11.92
CA PRO A 421 -36.25 -15.14 -13.07
C PRO A 421 -37.23 -14.72 -14.17
N SER A 422 -36.93 -13.61 -14.85
CA SER A 422 -37.75 -13.10 -15.96
C SER A 422 -36.92 -12.44 -17.05
N VAL A 423 -37.17 -12.82 -18.30
CA VAL A 423 -36.59 -12.23 -19.50
C VAL A 423 -37.67 -11.48 -20.28
N ARG A 424 -37.46 -10.18 -20.52
CA ARG A 424 -38.36 -9.33 -21.31
C ARG A 424 -37.67 -8.93 -22.61
N LEU A 425 -38.28 -9.26 -23.74
CA LEU A 425 -37.76 -8.98 -25.07
C LEU A 425 -38.65 -7.99 -25.80
N GLN A 426 -38.05 -6.92 -26.31
CA GLN A 426 -38.70 -5.95 -27.19
C GLN A 426 -38.52 -6.40 -28.64
N LYS A 427 -39.61 -6.39 -29.40
CA LYS A 427 -39.65 -6.78 -30.81
C LYS A 427 -38.92 -8.11 -31.08
N PRO A 428 -39.28 -9.22 -30.39
CA PRO A 428 -38.64 -10.50 -30.61
C PRO A 428 -38.71 -10.91 -32.09
N ALA A 429 -37.61 -11.48 -32.59
CA ALA A 429 -37.56 -12.03 -33.94
C ALA A 429 -38.59 -13.15 -34.10
N GLN A 430 -39.19 -13.26 -35.28
CA GLN A 430 -40.05 -14.41 -35.57
C GLN A 430 -39.23 -15.69 -35.66
N GLY A 431 -39.76 -16.78 -35.13
CA GLY A 431 -39.13 -18.09 -35.13
C GLY A 431 -39.28 -18.83 -33.81
N ARG A 432 -38.49 -19.89 -33.65
CA ARG A 432 -38.56 -20.80 -32.51
C ARG A 432 -37.71 -20.30 -31.34
N TYR A 433 -38.27 -20.43 -30.15
CA TYR A 433 -37.60 -20.12 -28.88
C TYR A 433 -37.58 -21.33 -27.96
N GLY A 434 -36.50 -21.45 -27.20
CA GLY A 434 -36.27 -22.50 -26.21
C GLY A 434 -35.95 -21.88 -24.88
N VAL A 435 -36.60 -22.38 -23.84
CA VAL A 435 -36.46 -21.94 -22.47
C VAL A 435 -35.75 -23.04 -21.68
N PHE A 436 -34.67 -22.68 -21.03
CA PHE A 436 -33.93 -23.51 -20.11
C PHE A 436 -34.06 -22.88 -18.72
N VAL A 437 -34.55 -23.67 -17.77
CA VAL A 437 -34.58 -23.28 -16.36
C VAL A 437 -33.30 -23.80 -15.73
N GLY A 438 -32.52 -22.91 -15.13
CA GLY A 438 -31.29 -23.29 -14.45
C GLY A 438 -31.51 -23.50 -12.97
N ARG A 439 -30.81 -24.49 -12.41
CA ARG A 439 -30.78 -24.76 -10.96
C ARG A 439 -29.42 -24.37 -10.37
N PHE A 440 -29.39 -23.88 -9.13
CA PHE A 440 -28.13 -23.52 -8.46
C PHE A 440 -27.50 -24.67 -7.66
N SER A 441 -28.28 -25.69 -7.27
CA SER A 441 -27.81 -26.91 -6.60
C SER A 441 -27.82 -28.10 -7.58
N GLN A 442 -26.80 -28.97 -7.51
CA GLN A 442 -26.71 -30.23 -8.28
C GLN A 442 -27.48 -31.41 -7.69
N ASP A 443 -27.92 -31.29 -6.44
CA ASP A 443 -28.45 -32.43 -5.70
C ASP A 443 -29.97 -32.59 -5.84
N ALA A 444 -30.67 -31.57 -6.35
CA ALA A 444 -32.12 -31.60 -6.51
C ALA A 444 -32.59 -30.85 -7.76
N PRO A 445 -33.60 -31.36 -8.48
CA PRO A 445 -34.25 -30.62 -9.57
C PRO A 445 -34.99 -29.40 -9.04
N VAL A 446 -35.26 -28.46 -9.95
CA VAL A 446 -36.13 -27.31 -9.69
C VAL A 446 -37.48 -27.53 -10.34
N GLU A 447 -38.56 -27.38 -9.56
CA GLU A 447 -39.94 -27.57 -10.02
C GLU A 447 -40.72 -26.26 -10.00
N GLY A 448 -41.46 -26.00 -11.08
CA GLY A 448 -42.29 -24.82 -11.19
C GLY A 448 -42.97 -24.69 -12.55
N THR A 449 -43.35 -23.46 -12.89
CA THR A 449 -44.08 -23.17 -14.14
C THR A 449 -43.35 -22.10 -14.94
N VAL A 450 -43.03 -22.43 -16.20
CA VAL A 450 -42.63 -21.44 -17.20
C VAL A 450 -43.89 -20.79 -17.77
N THR A 451 -43.89 -19.46 -17.87
CA THR A 451 -44.97 -18.71 -18.52
C THR A 451 -44.39 -17.78 -19.59
N VAL A 452 -45.05 -17.71 -20.74
CA VAL A 452 -44.72 -16.82 -21.85
C VAL A 452 -45.96 -15.99 -22.20
N THR A 453 -45.83 -14.67 -22.25
CA THR A 453 -46.96 -13.77 -22.54
C THR A 453 -46.53 -12.56 -23.37
N THR A 454 -47.49 -11.99 -24.08
CA THR A 454 -47.38 -10.71 -24.80
C THR A 454 -47.95 -9.54 -24.00
N ASP A 455 -48.58 -9.80 -22.84
CA ASP A 455 -49.09 -8.75 -21.95
C ASP A 455 -47.93 -7.94 -21.35
N PRO A 456 -47.82 -6.63 -21.65
CA PRO A 456 -46.71 -5.80 -21.18
C PRO A 456 -46.75 -5.50 -19.67
N THR A 457 -47.89 -5.77 -19.02
CA THR A 457 -48.12 -5.55 -17.59
C THR A 457 -47.91 -6.80 -16.75
N ALA A 458 -47.83 -7.97 -17.39
CA ALA A 458 -47.62 -9.23 -16.69
C ALA A 458 -46.21 -9.31 -16.10
N MET A 459 -46.16 -9.76 -14.84
CA MET A 459 -44.95 -9.95 -14.05
C MET A 459 -44.98 -11.36 -13.43
N PRO A 460 -43.81 -11.95 -13.15
CA PRO A 460 -43.78 -13.18 -12.34
C PRO A 460 -44.47 -12.93 -10.99
N PRO A 461 -45.12 -13.95 -10.42
CA PRO A 461 -45.59 -13.87 -9.04
C PRO A 461 -44.42 -13.60 -8.10
N ALA A 462 -44.70 -13.04 -6.92
CA ALA A 462 -43.68 -12.93 -5.88
C ALA A 462 -43.09 -14.31 -5.56
N SER A 463 -41.76 -14.37 -5.42
CA SER A 463 -41.07 -15.56 -4.92
C SER A 463 -41.63 -15.93 -3.54
N LYS A 464 -41.79 -17.24 -3.29
CA LYS A 464 -42.37 -17.76 -2.05
C LYS A 464 -41.35 -17.96 -0.95
#